data_AF-A0A060HKQ8-F1
#
_entry.id   AF-A0A060HKQ8-F1
#
_cell.length_a   1.000
_cell.length_b   1.000
_cell.length_c   1.000
_cell.angle_alpha   90.00
_cell.angle_beta   90.00
_cell.angle_gamma   90.00
#
_symmetry.space_group_name_H-M   'P 1'
#
loop_
_entity.id
_entity.type
_entity.pdbx_description
1 polymer ?
#
loop_
_entity_poly.entity_id
_entity_poly.type
_entity_poly.pdbx_seq_one_letter_code
_entity_poly.pdbx_strand_id
1 'polypeptide(L)'
;MSNVDYNVESGQGYQEGASKFKPIKVEMRVSNVNKDQVSYWINEIANQYADLVVTNVSTGSDKISFEIGSPSMSDLTAEDIKFRIEEYLTMNVPPFELKELKVQ
;
A
#
# COMPACT_ATOMS: atom_id res chain seq x y z
N MET A 1 -5.80 -29.02 -9.37
CA MET A 1 -4.92 -28.77 -8.22
C MET A 1 -5.24 -27.38 -7.72
N SER A 2 -5.86 -27.34 -6.54
CA SER A 2 -6.14 -26.20 -5.64
C SER A 2 -6.17 -24.79 -6.24
N ASN A 3 -7.39 -24.26 -6.44
CA ASN A 3 -7.66 -22.83 -6.31
C ASN A 3 -7.23 -22.43 -4.89
N VAL A 4 -6.08 -21.79 -4.78
CA VAL A 4 -5.67 -21.14 -3.54
C VAL A 4 -6.40 -19.81 -3.52
N ASP A 5 -7.56 -19.78 -2.87
CA ASP A 5 -8.14 -18.53 -2.36
C ASP A 5 -7.15 -18.00 -1.33
N TYR A 6 -6.21 -17.18 -1.79
CA TYR A 6 -5.54 -16.24 -0.91
C TYR A 6 -6.66 -15.43 -0.29
N ASN A 7 -6.83 -15.49 1.03
CA ASN A 7 -7.81 -14.72 1.77
C ASN A 7 -7.57 -13.23 1.48
N VAL A 8 -8.18 -12.77 0.39
CA VAL A 8 -8.37 -11.36 0.08
C VAL A 8 -9.57 -10.99 0.94
N GLU A 9 -9.34 -10.77 2.24
CA GLU A 9 -10.10 -9.76 2.95
C GLU A 9 -9.69 -8.40 2.35
N SER A 10 -10.07 -8.24 1.08
CA SER A 10 -10.21 -6.97 0.41
C SER A 10 -10.97 -6.09 1.39
N GLY A 11 -10.51 -4.85 1.59
CA GLY A 11 -11.11 -3.89 2.50
C GLY A 11 -12.58 -3.53 2.25
N GLN A 12 -13.33 -4.37 1.53
CA GLN A 12 -14.78 -4.36 1.33
C GLN A 12 -15.56 -4.23 2.65
N GLY A 13 -15.05 -4.77 3.77
CA GLY A 13 -15.68 -4.62 5.09
C GLY A 13 -15.54 -3.24 5.74
N TYR A 14 -14.60 -2.39 5.29
CA TYR A 14 -14.38 -1.06 5.88
C TYR A 14 -15.26 0.04 5.27
N GLN A 15 -16.08 -0.27 4.27
CA GLN A 15 -16.98 0.70 3.64
C GLN A 15 -18.36 0.77 4.33
N GLU A 16 -18.70 -0.20 5.20
CA GLU A 16 -19.98 -0.25 5.89
C GLU A 16 -19.81 -0.03 7.41
N GLY A 17 -20.15 1.18 7.86
CA GLY A 17 -20.34 1.51 9.29
C GLY A 17 -19.17 2.25 9.92
N ALA A 18 -19.31 3.59 10.04
CA ALA A 18 -18.48 4.48 10.86
C ALA A 18 -16.95 4.22 10.82
N SER A 19 -16.42 3.73 9.69
CA SER A 19 -15.01 3.41 9.64
C SER A 19 -14.21 4.71 9.77
N LYS A 20 -13.29 4.74 10.74
CA LYS A 20 -12.32 5.83 10.89
C LYS A 20 -11.27 5.80 9.79
N PHE A 21 -11.42 4.89 8.82
CA PHE A 21 -10.50 4.70 7.73
C PHE A 21 -10.51 5.93 6.83
N LYS A 22 -9.49 6.76 7.02
CA LYS A 22 -9.17 7.89 6.15
C LYS A 22 -8.03 7.45 5.26
N PRO A 23 -8.31 6.98 4.04
CA PRO A 23 -7.26 6.58 3.12
C PRO A 23 -6.43 7.80 2.72
N ILE A 24 -5.11 7.63 2.80
CA ILE A 24 -4.12 8.55 2.27
C ILE A 24 -3.59 7.92 0.99
N LYS A 25 -3.51 8.72 -0.08
CA LYS A 25 -3.09 8.26 -1.38
C LYS A 25 -1.57 8.29 -1.48
N VAL A 26 -1.01 7.17 -1.94
CA VAL A 26 0.40 7.06 -2.29
C VAL A 26 0.52 6.92 -3.81
N GLU A 27 1.36 7.74 -4.41
CA GLU A 27 1.74 7.63 -5.81
C GLU A 27 3.26 7.55 -5.94
N MET A 28 3.74 6.56 -6.69
CA MET A 28 5.16 6.37 -6.97
C MET A 28 5.38 6.43 -8.48
N ARG A 29 6.28 7.30 -8.94
CA ARG A 29 6.84 7.18 -10.29
C ARG A 29 8.00 6.20 -10.25
N VAL A 30 7.99 5.25 -11.17
CA VAL A 30 8.90 4.10 -11.13
C VAL A 30 9.43 3.74 -12.52
N SER A 31 10.47 2.92 -12.55
CA SER A 31 10.92 2.21 -13.74
C SER A 31 11.29 0.77 -13.41
N ASN A 32 11.51 -0.07 -14.42
CA ASN A 32 11.97 -1.46 -14.26
C ASN A 32 11.07 -2.30 -13.33
N VAL A 33 9.75 -2.10 -13.41
CA VAL A 33 8.77 -2.79 -12.57
C VAL A 33 8.72 -4.28 -12.90
N ASN A 34 9.02 -5.12 -11.92
CA ASN A 34 8.69 -6.54 -11.97
C ASN A 34 7.23 -6.74 -11.53
N LYS A 35 6.35 -6.91 -12.52
CA LYS A 35 4.90 -7.03 -12.33
C LYS A 35 4.48 -8.23 -11.51
N ASP A 36 5.28 -9.30 -11.49
CA ASP A 36 4.96 -10.52 -10.75
C ASP A 36 5.18 -10.35 -9.24
N GLN A 37 6.00 -9.37 -8.84
CA GLN A 37 6.38 -9.15 -7.44
C GLN A 37 5.79 -7.87 -6.83
N VAL A 38 5.47 -6.88 -7.65
CA VAL A 38 5.05 -5.55 -7.17
C VAL A 38 3.80 -5.58 -6.29
N SER A 39 2.79 -6.38 -6.66
CA SER A 39 1.56 -6.49 -5.86
C SER A 39 1.82 -7.15 -4.51
N TYR A 40 2.69 -8.16 -4.46
CA TYR A 40 3.11 -8.78 -3.21
C TYR A 40 3.86 -7.79 -2.32
N TRP A 41 4.84 -7.09 -2.88
CA TRP A 41 5.64 -6.09 -2.16
C TRP A 41 4.77 -4.97 -1.56
N ILE A 42 3.75 -4.49 -2.29
CA ILE A 42 2.82 -3.47 -1.77
C ILE A 42 2.00 -4.00 -0.59
N ASN A 43 1.54 -5.26 -0.67
CA ASN A 43 0.75 -5.85 0.41
C ASN A 43 1.58 -6.07 1.69
N GLU A 44 2.88 -6.34 1.56
CA GLU A 44 3.78 -6.49 2.71
C GLU A 44 3.95 -5.19 3.52
N ILE A 45 3.61 -4.02 2.95
CA ILE A 45 3.55 -2.75 3.71
C ILE A 45 2.55 -2.86 4.86
N ALA A 46 1.39 -3.47 4.62
CA ALA A 46 0.36 -3.68 5.65
C ALA A 46 0.79 -4.71 6.70
N ASN A 47 1.59 -5.72 6.32
CA ASN A 47 2.12 -6.70 7.26
C ASN A 47 3.22 -6.13 8.16
N GLN A 48 4.05 -5.22 7.64
CA GLN A 48 5.13 -4.60 8.40
C GLN A 48 4.63 -3.65 9.49
N TYR A 49 3.49 -3.01 9.26
CA TYR A 49 2.88 -2.07 10.18
C TYR A 49 1.49 -2.55 10.57
N ALA A 50 1.41 -3.22 11.73
CA ALA A 50 0.15 -3.62 12.34
C ALA A 50 -0.83 -2.44 12.35
N ASP A 51 -2.08 -2.71 11.98
CA ASP A 51 -3.18 -1.76 11.82
C ASP A 51 -3.16 -0.87 10.57
N LEU A 52 -2.20 -1.00 9.66
CA LEU A 52 -2.31 -0.39 8.32
C LEU A 52 -3.03 -1.34 7.35
N VAL A 53 -3.90 -0.75 6.53
CA VAL A 53 -4.62 -1.45 5.46
C VAL A 53 -4.32 -0.76 4.15
N VAL A 54 -3.98 -1.54 3.13
CA VAL A 54 -3.75 -1.07 1.76
C VAL A 54 -4.94 -1.44 0.88
N THR A 55 -5.42 -0.47 0.10
CA THR A 55 -6.56 -0.63 -0.84
C THR A 55 -6.26 0.03 -2.17
N ASN A 56 -7.11 -0.22 -3.18
CA ASN A 56 -7.08 0.48 -4.48
C ASN A 56 -5.72 0.46 -5.18
N VAL A 57 -5.03 -0.68 -5.12
CA VAL A 57 -3.72 -0.88 -5.75
C VAL A 57 -3.84 -0.88 -7.28
N SER A 58 -3.03 -0.04 -7.93
CA SER A 58 -2.90 0.05 -9.38
C SER A 58 -1.43 0.05 -9.76
N THR A 59 -1.03 -0.88 -10.62
CA THR A 59 0.36 -1.10 -11.03
C THR A 59 0.53 -0.91 -12.54
N GLY A 60 1.26 0.12 -12.91
CA GLY A 60 1.66 0.43 -14.29
C GLY A 60 3.15 0.18 -14.51
N SER A 61 3.63 0.43 -15.73
CA SER A 61 5.06 0.35 -16.07
C SER A 61 5.89 1.52 -15.54
N ASP A 62 5.26 2.68 -15.37
CA ASP A 62 5.87 3.96 -15.00
C ASP A 62 5.28 4.57 -13.72
N LYS A 63 4.14 4.05 -13.26
CA LYS A 63 3.43 4.53 -12.08
C LYS A 63 2.87 3.37 -11.26
N ILE A 64 3.02 3.47 -9.94
CA ILE A 64 2.30 2.65 -8.95
C ILE A 64 1.46 3.61 -8.11
N SER A 65 0.23 3.23 -7.78
CA SER A 65 -0.57 3.96 -6.80
C SER A 65 -1.39 3.02 -5.95
N PHE A 66 -1.59 3.41 -4.70
CA PHE A 66 -2.47 2.72 -3.76
C PHE A 66 -2.96 3.70 -2.70
N GLU A 67 -3.95 3.28 -1.94
CA GLU A 67 -4.43 3.97 -0.76
C GLU A 67 -4.02 3.20 0.49
N ILE A 68 -3.65 3.93 1.54
CA ILE A 68 -3.24 3.35 2.81
C ILE A 68 -3.86 4.13 3.96
N GLY A 69 -4.29 3.43 4.99
CA GLY A 69 -4.85 4.06 6.19
C GLY A 69 -4.97 3.05 7.33
N SER A 70 -5.59 3.45 8.42
CA SER A 70 -5.85 2.57 9.55
C SER A 70 -7.31 2.64 9.98
N PRO A 71 -7.96 1.49 10.25
CA PRO A 71 -9.30 1.48 10.83
C PRO A 71 -9.30 1.88 12.32
N SER A 72 -8.16 1.78 13.01
CA SER A 72 -8.03 2.09 14.44
C SER A 72 -7.45 3.49 14.70
N MET A 73 -6.68 4.07 13.77
CA MET A 73 -6.06 5.40 13.90
C MET A 73 -6.73 6.44 13.00
N SER A 74 -7.41 7.42 13.62
CA SER A 74 -8.15 8.47 12.90
C SER A 74 -7.34 9.74 12.57
N ASP A 75 -6.13 9.84 13.10
CA ASP A 75 -5.22 10.99 13.08
C ASP A 75 -3.98 10.76 12.22
N LEU A 76 -3.88 9.63 11.50
CA LEU A 76 -2.83 9.42 10.51
C LEU A 76 -2.80 10.57 9.50
N THR A 77 -1.60 11.12 9.31
CA THR A 77 -1.33 12.20 8.36
C THR A 77 -0.55 11.68 7.16
N ALA A 78 -0.54 12.46 6.08
CA ALA A 78 0.29 12.16 4.92
C ALA A 78 1.78 12.11 5.25
N GLU A 79 2.24 12.86 6.27
CA GLU A 79 3.63 12.83 6.72
C GLU A 79 3.98 11.52 7.43
N ASP A 80 3.08 11.01 8.28
CA ASP A 80 3.25 9.70 8.94
C ASP A 80 3.36 8.58 7.91
N ILE A 81 2.45 8.57 6.92
CA ILE A 81 2.48 7.58 5.84
C ILE A 81 3.75 7.73 5.00
N LYS A 82 4.15 8.95 4.65
CA LYS A 82 5.38 9.18 3.90
C LYS A 82 6.59 8.61 4.63
N PHE A 83 6.73 8.91 5.92
CA PHE A 83 7.80 8.37 6.75
C PHE A 83 7.82 6.84 6.73
N ARG A 84 6.67 6.18 6.91
CA ARG A 84 6.55 4.71 6.92
C ARG A 84 6.91 4.06 5.58
N ILE A 85 6.52 4.69 4.47
CA ILE A 85 6.87 4.22 3.13
C ILE A 85 8.37 4.39 2.86
N GLU A 86 8.95 5.53 3.25
CA GLU A 86 10.39 5.78 3.13
C GLU A 86 11.19 4.78 3.97
N GLU A 87 10.81 4.55 5.23
CA GLU A 87 11.41 3.52 6.09
C GLU A 87 11.33 2.13 5.43
N TYR A 88 10.15 1.74 4.93
CA TYR A 88 9.94 0.46 4.26
C TYR A 88 10.84 0.29 3.02
N LEU A 89 11.01 1.34 2.22
CA LEU A 89 11.92 1.36 1.06
C LEU A 89 13.40 1.24 1.45
N THR A 90 13.80 1.70 2.65
CA THR A 90 15.19 1.51 3.12
C THR A 90 15.46 0.10 3.66
N MET A 91 14.42 -0.57 4.16
CA MET A 91 14.51 -1.91 4.76
C MET A 91 14.31 -3.04 3.76
N ASN A 92 13.63 -2.77 2.64
CA ASN A 92 13.24 -3.78 1.66
C ASN A 92 13.71 -3.38 0.28
N VAL A 93 14.11 -4.36 -0.54
CA VAL A 93 14.47 -4.11 -1.93
C VAL A 93 13.18 -4.05 -2.76
N PRO A 94 12.80 -2.88 -3.30
CA PRO A 94 11.62 -2.79 -4.15
C PRO A 94 11.83 -3.54 -5.47
N PRO A 95 10.79 -4.22 -6.01
CA PRO A 95 10.83 -4.86 -7.32
C PRO A 95 10.66 -3.84 -8.47
N PHE A 96 11.18 -2.63 -8.28
CA PHE A 96 11.13 -1.48 -9.18
C PHE A 96 12.18 -0.45 -8.75
N GLU A 97 12.53 0.46 -9.65
CA GLU A 97 13.32 1.65 -9.31
C GLU A 97 12.40 2.82 -9.01
N LEU A 98 12.51 3.40 -7.82
CA LEU A 98 11.77 4.61 -7.46
C LEU A 98 12.41 5.85 -8.09
N LYS A 99 11.59 6.71 -8.70
CA LYS A 99 12.00 8.03 -9.23
C LYS A 99 11.40 9.18 -8.44
N GLU A 100 10.16 9.03 -7.98
CA GLU A 100 9.44 10.05 -7.22
C GLU A 100 8.41 9.38 -6.31
N LEU A 101 8.28 9.90 -5.09
CA LEU A 101 7.24 9.49 -4.12
C LEU A 101 6.37 10.70 -3.77
N LYS A 102 5.06 10.54 -3.89
CA LYS A 102 4.05 11.52 -3.49
C LYS A 102 3.04 10.87 -2.55
N VAL A 103 2.75 11.53 -1.43
CA VAL A 103 1.77 11.10 -0.42
C VAL A 103 0.82 12.27 -0.15
N GLN A 104 -0.49 12.06 -0.26
CA GLN A 104 -1.52 13.11 -0.21
C GLN A 104 -2.89 12.62 0.25
#